data_AF-A0A7G1IP46-F1
#
_entry.id   AF-A0A7G1IP46-F1
#
_cell.length_a   1.000
_cell.length_b   1.000
_cell.length_c   1.000
_cell.angle_alpha   90.00
_cell.angle_beta   90.00
_cell.angle_gamma   90.00
#
_symmetry.space_group_name_H-M   'P 1'
#
loop_
_entity.id
_entity.type
_entity.pdbx_description
1 polymer ?
#
loop_
_entity_poly.entity_id
_entity_poly.type
_entity_poly.pdbx_seq_one_letter_code
_entity_poly.pdbx_strand_id
1 'polypeptide(L)'
;MRGLPRDDEPPLDLSNVKGILNGSEPVSPASMRKFFNAFAPYGLPETAVKPSYGLAEATLFVSTTAPNEPPTVIHVDRDELNKQRFVEVPADSPNAVAQVSAGKVGVDEWAVIVDPDTASELPDGQIGEIWLHGNNLGIGYWGKEEESAQIFRNILKSRISESHAEGAPTTDCGYAPATTAPTSRDTSI
;
A
#
# COMPACT_ATOMS: atom_id res chain seq x y z
N MET A 1 2.29 -17.83 25.40
CA MET A 1 2.24 -16.65 24.50
C MET A 1 0.94 -15.92 24.81
N ARG A 2 0.90 -14.59 24.93
CA ARG A 2 -0.36 -13.86 25.16
C ARG A 2 -1.23 -13.94 23.89
N GLY A 3 -2.51 -14.30 24.03
CA GLY A 3 -3.48 -14.31 22.93
C GLY A 3 -3.69 -15.65 22.20
N LEU A 4 -2.96 -16.71 22.59
CA LEU A 4 -3.27 -18.07 22.12
C LEU A 4 -4.37 -18.71 22.98
N PRO A 5 -5.20 -19.60 22.40
CA PRO A 5 -6.13 -20.42 23.16
C PRO A 5 -5.41 -21.18 24.29
N ARG A 6 -6.11 -21.35 25.40
CA ARG A 6 -5.61 -22.18 26.52
C ARG A 6 -5.89 -23.66 26.24
N ASP A 7 -5.11 -24.54 26.85
CA ASP A 7 -5.26 -25.99 26.67
C ASP A 7 -6.61 -26.52 27.16
N ASP A 8 -7.30 -25.79 28.04
CA ASP A 8 -8.63 -26.10 28.57
C ASP A 8 -9.80 -25.55 27.73
N GLU A 9 -9.52 -24.86 26.62
CA GLU A 9 -10.53 -24.27 25.74
C GLU A 9 -10.94 -25.23 24.60
N PRO A 10 -12.16 -25.08 24.04
CA PRO A 10 -12.58 -25.84 22.87
C PRO A 10 -11.64 -25.65 21.66
N PRO A 11 -11.54 -26.62 20.73
CA PRO A 11 -10.70 -26.50 19.54
C PRO A 11 -11.00 -25.23 18.74
N LEU A 12 -9.95 -24.48 18.42
CA LEU A 12 -10.03 -23.31 17.54
C LEU A 12 -9.72 -23.73 16.10
N ASP A 13 -10.64 -23.42 15.18
CA ASP A 13 -10.49 -23.59 13.75
C ASP A 13 -10.59 -22.23 13.05
N LEU A 14 -9.50 -21.82 12.40
CA LEU A 14 -9.36 -20.57 11.65
C LEU A 14 -9.35 -20.80 10.13
N SER A 15 -9.63 -22.01 9.66
CA SER A 15 -9.61 -22.36 8.23
C SER A 15 -10.65 -21.61 7.39
N ASN A 16 -11.66 -21.03 8.04
CA ASN A 16 -12.71 -20.24 7.38
C ASN A 16 -12.38 -18.74 7.26
N VAL A 17 -11.23 -18.27 7.78
CA VAL A 17 -10.82 -16.87 7.68
C VAL A 17 -10.47 -16.53 6.23
N LYS A 18 -11.21 -15.57 5.66
CA LYS A 18 -11.00 -15.14 4.26
C LYS A 18 -10.01 -13.98 4.09
N GLY A 19 -9.95 -13.08 5.06
CA GLY A 19 -9.16 -11.86 4.96
C GLY A 19 -9.14 -11.08 6.27
N ILE A 20 -7.95 -10.63 6.66
CA ILE A 20 -7.67 -9.76 7.79
C ILE A 20 -6.90 -8.58 7.20
N LEU A 21 -7.59 -7.49 6.91
CA LEU A 21 -6.97 -6.27 6.42
C LEU A 21 -6.06 -5.69 7.50
N ASN A 22 -4.81 -5.44 7.14
CA ASN A 22 -3.78 -4.92 8.03
C ASN A 22 -3.24 -3.59 7.45
N GLY A 23 -3.66 -2.50 8.08
CA GLY A 23 -3.25 -1.12 7.82
C GLY A 23 -3.59 -0.27 9.06
N SER A 24 -3.42 1.05 9.06
CA SER A 24 -2.96 1.97 7.99
C SER A 24 -1.46 2.28 8.02
N GLU A 25 -0.73 1.74 8.99
CA GLU A 25 0.71 1.95 9.17
C GLU A 25 1.54 0.89 8.42
N PRO A 26 2.83 1.16 8.12
CA PRO A 26 3.72 0.16 7.54
C PRO A 26 3.71 -1.15 8.32
N VAL A 27 3.29 -2.23 7.66
CA VAL A 27 3.16 -3.55 8.28
C VAL A 27 4.54 -4.07 8.65
N SER A 28 4.76 -4.36 9.94
CA SER A 28 6.01 -4.99 10.38
C SER A 28 6.10 -6.45 9.89
N PRO A 29 7.11 -6.81 9.07
CA PRO A 29 7.33 -8.19 8.64
C PRO A 29 7.48 -9.16 9.82
N ALA A 30 8.11 -8.69 10.92
CA ALA A 30 8.32 -9.48 12.11
C ALA A 30 7.00 -9.76 12.86
N SER A 31 6.14 -8.75 13.00
CA SER A 31 4.82 -8.91 13.62
C SER A 31 3.93 -9.85 12.81
N MET A 32 3.92 -9.68 11.48
CA MET A 32 3.17 -10.52 10.57
C MET A 32 3.62 -11.99 10.64
N ARG A 33 4.93 -12.25 10.57
CA ARG A 33 5.48 -13.62 10.73
C ARG A 33 5.14 -14.21 12.10
N LYS A 34 5.25 -13.42 13.16
CA LYS A 34 4.93 -13.87 14.52
C LYS A 34 3.45 -14.25 14.66
N PHE A 35 2.55 -13.46 14.09
CA PHE A 35 1.11 -13.74 14.07
C PHE A 35 0.81 -15.01 13.29
N PHE A 36 1.34 -15.12 12.06
CA PHE A 36 1.15 -16.30 11.23
C PHE A 36 1.66 -17.58 11.91
N ASN A 37 2.89 -17.59 12.43
CA ASN A 37 3.45 -18.75 13.12
C ASN A 37 2.65 -19.17 14.36
N ALA A 38 2.01 -18.21 15.03
CA ALA A 38 1.18 -18.49 16.20
C ALA A 38 -0.16 -19.15 15.82
N PHE A 39 -0.75 -18.77 14.69
CA PHE A 39 -2.11 -19.17 14.30
C PHE A 39 -2.19 -20.21 13.17
N ALA A 40 -1.10 -20.46 12.45
CA ALA A 40 -1.00 -21.51 11.43
C ALA A 40 -1.38 -22.92 11.97
N PRO A 41 -0.99 -23.33 13.20
CA PRO A 41 -1.43 -24.61 13.76
C PRO A 41 -2.96 -24.75 13.95
N TYR A 42 -3.67 -23.63 13.98
CA TYR A 42 -5.14 -23.57 14.11
C TYR A 42 -5.84 -23.42 12.75
N GLY A 43 -5.11 -23.62 11.64
CA GLY A 43 -5.67 -23.61 10.29
C GLY A 43 -5.77 -22.24 9.62
N LEU A 44 -5.18 -21.18 10.18
CA LEU A 44 -5.18 -19.86 9.55
C LEU A 44 -4.47 -19.93 8.17
N PRO A 45 -5.15 -19.57 7.06
CA PRO A 45 -4.53 -19.59 5.74
C PRO A 45 -3.38 -18.58 5.62
N GLU A 46 -2.31 -18.92 4.88
CA GLU A 46 -1.18 -17.99 4.62
C GLU A 46 -1.62 -16.74 3.85
N THR A 47 -2.73 -16.86 3.10
CA THR A 47 -3.37 -15.78 2.35
C THR A 47 -4.28 -14.91 3.20
N ALA A 48 -4.54 -15.26 4.46
CA ALA A 48 -5.54 -14.57 5.27
C ALA A 48 -5.13 -13.14 5.64
N VAL A 49 -3.85 -12.88 5.90
CA VAL A 49 -3.38 -11.53 6.24
C VAL A 49 -3.26 -10.70 4.96
N LYS A 50 -3.88 -9.51 4.95
CA LYS A 50 -3.94 -8.61 3.79
C LYS A 50 -3.33 -7.25 4.14
N PRO A 51 -2.00 -7.07 4.03
CA PRO A 51 -1.41 -5.74 4.02
C PRO A 51 -2.16 -4.83 3.05
N SER A 52 -2.55 -3.66 3.53
CA SER A 52 -3.43 -2.74 2.79
C SER A 52 -3.03 -1.30 3.04
N TYR A 53 -3.16 -0.47 2.01
CA TYR A 53 -2.99 0.97 2.11
C TYR A 53 -4.35 1.67 2.06
N GLY A 54 -4.46 2.74 2.84
CA GLY A 54 -5.72 3.43 3.05
C GLY A 54 -5.61 4.66 3.94
N LEU A 55 -6.49 5.63 3.68
CA LEU A 55 -6.54 6.94 4.33
C LEU A 55 -7.95 7.54 4.23
N ALA A 56 -8.23 8.53 5.07
CA ALA A 56 -9.56 9.15 5.17
C ALA A 56 -9.95 9.89 3.88
N GLU A 57 -8.97 10.47 3.19
CA GLU A 57 -9.11 11.22 1.95
C GLU A 57 -9.61 10.33 0.80
N ALA A 58 -9.36 9.01 0.86
CA ALA A 58 -9.87 8.00 -0.07
C ALA A 58 -11.08 7.22 0.48
N THR A 59 -11.79 7.82 1.44
CA THR A 59 -12.81 7.19 2.30
C THR A 59 -12.24 6.11 3.23
N LEU A 60 -11.50 5.13 2.70
CA LEU A 60 -10.68 4.21 3.49
C LEU A 60 -9.69 3.42 2.62
N PHE A 61 -10.19 2.71 1.61
CA PHE A 61 -9.43 1.68 0.88
C PHE A 61 -8.74 2.29 -0.35
N VAL A 62 -7.51 1.85 -0.62
CA VAL A 62 -6.77 2.20 -1.84
C VAL A 62 -6.16 0.96 -2.47
N SER A 63 -5.41 0.17 -1.71
CA SER A 63 -4.77 -1.05 -2.22
C SER A 63 -4.72 -2.17 -1.18
N THR A 64 -4.65 -3.41 -1.67
CA THR A 64 -4.46 -4.59 -0.82
C THR A 64 -3.82 -5.75 -1.56
N THR A 65 -3.19 -6.67 -0.83
CA THR A 65 -2.71 -7.96 -1.40
C THR A 65 -3.87 -8.74 -2.03
N ALA A 66 -3.64 -9.33 -3.21
CA ALA A 66 -4.70 -10.07 -3.92
C ALA A 66 -5.29 -11.22 -3.09
N PRO A 67 -6.57 -11.59 -3.29
CA PRO A 67 -7.26 -12.56 -2.43
C PRO A 67 -6.56 -13.92 -2.27
N ASN A 68 -5.97 -14.43 -3.36
CA ASN A 68 -5.33 -15.74 -3.39
C ASN A 68 -3.80 -15.68 -3.21
N GLU A 69 -3.26 -14.52 -2.85
CA GLU A 69 -1.82 -14.31 -2.65
C GLU A 69 -1.51 -14.14 -1.15
N PRO A 70 -0.37 -14.68 -0.68
CA PRO A 70 0.17 -14.33 0.63
C PRO A 70 0.80 -12.92 0.58
N PRO A 71 1.04 -12.29 1.75
CA PRO A 71 1.78 -11.04 1.83
C PRO A 71 3.17 -11.10 1.16
N THR A 72 3.48 -10.12 0.33
CA THR A 72 4.79 -10.00 -0.33
C THR A 72 5.75 -9.17 0.52
N VAL A 73 6.95 -9.71 0.77
CA VAL A 73 8.05 -9.00 1.43
C VAL A 73 9.19 -8.81 0.45
N ILE A 74 9.50 -7.56 0.13
CA ILE A 74 10.59 -7.15 -0.74
C ILE A 74 11.77 -6.73 0.13
N HIS A 75 13.00 -7.01 -0.31
CA HIS A 75 14.20 -6.55 0.39
C HIS A 75 14.88 -5.49 -0.47
N VAL A 76 15.19 -4.35 0.12
CA VAL A 76 15.83 -3.22 -0.57
C VAL A 76 17.12 -2.81 0.11
N ASP A 77 18.03 -2.22 -0.66
CA ASP A 77 19.27 -1.67 -0.11
C ASP A 77 18.97 -0.46 0.78
N ARG A 78 19.45 -0.51 2.03
CA ARG A 78 19.24 0.56 3.02
C ARG A 78 19.80 1.91 2.58
N ASP A 79 20.99 1.93 2.00
CA ASP A 79 21.68 3.17 1.65
C ASP A 79 21.05 3.82 0.42
N GLU A 80 20.56 3.02 -0.52
CA GLU A 80 19.79 3.53 -1.65
C GLU A 80 18.42 4.04 -1.21
N LEU A 81 17.75 3.35 -0.29
CA LEU A 81 16.50 3.81 0.30
C LEU A 81 16.67 5.16 1.02
N ASN A 82 17.76 5.33 1.78
CA ASN A 82 18.12 6.61 2.42
C ASN A 82 18.36 7.76 1.41
N LYS A 83 18.69 7.42 0.16
CA LYS A 83 18.87 8.37 -0.96
C LYS A 83 17.62 8.46 -1.85
N GLN A 84 16.45 8.05 -1.34
CA GLN A 84 15.17 8.09 -2.05
C GLN A 84 15.15 7.24 -3.34
N ARG A 85 15.81 6.07 -3.32
CA ARG A 85 15.76 5.08 -4.41
C ARG A 85 15.32 3.71 -3.91
N PHE A 86 14.43 3.05 -4.65
CA PHE A 86 13.96 1.72 -4.30
C PHE A 86 14.70 0.67 -5.12
N VAL A 87 15.82 0.19 -4.57
CA VAL A 87 16.69 -0.80 -5.22
C VAL A 87 16.56 -2.14 -4.51
N GLU A 88 15.96 -3.11 -5.18
CA GLU A 88 15.82 -4.46 -4.66
C GLU A 88 17.19 -5.16 -4.52
N VAL A 89 17.35 -5.90 -3.43
CA VAL A 89 18.53 -6.72 -3.14
C VAL A 89 18.11 -8.08 -2.58
N PRO A 90 18.97 -9.11 -2.67
CA PRO A 90 18.71 -10.39 -2.01
C PRO A 90 18.48 -10.23 -0.51
N ALA A 91 17.61 -11.08 0.07
CA ALA A 91 17.25 -11.01 1.49
C ALA A 91 18.43 -11.24 2.45
N ASP A 92 19.47 -11.94 1.99
CA ASP A 92 20.71 -12.22 2.73
C ASP A 92 21.79 -11.15 2.50
N SER A 93 21.51 -10.11 1.71
CA SER A 93 22.42 -8.98 1.54
C SER A 93 22.68 -8.29 2.89
N PRO A 94 23.94 -7.93 3.20
CA PRO A 94 24.29 -7.32 4.48
C PRO A 94 23.57 -5.99 4.74
N ASN A 95 23.10 -5.31 3.69
CA ASN A 95 22.41 -4.04 3.78
C ASN A 95 20.89 -4.13 3.51
N ALA A 96 20.34 -5.34 3.48
CA ALA A 96 18.92 -5.55 3.19
C ALA A 96 18.01 -4.97 4.28
N VAL A 97 16.94 -4.30 3.83
CA VAL A 97 15.81 -3.87 4.66
C VAL A 97 14.53 -4.44 4.07
N ALA A 98 13.75 -5.13 4.89
CA ALA A 98 12.48 -5.70 4.48
C ALA A 98 11.39 -4.63 4.41
N GLN A 99 10.67 -4.58 3.29
CA GLN A 99 9.49 -3.77 3.03
C GLN A 99 8.32 -4.70 2.72
N VAL A 100 7.14 -4.42 3.29
CA VAL A 100 5.91 -5.18 2.99
C VAL A 100 5.14 -4.41 1.95
N SER A 101 4.80 -5.03 0.83
CA SER A 101 3.94 -4.38 -0.17
C SER A 101 2.52 -4.23 0.36
N ALA A 102 1.90 -3.10 0.04
CA ALA A 102 0.48 -2.85 0.27
C ALA A 102 -0.42 -3.50 -0.81
N GLY A 103 0.17 -4.17 -1.80
CA GLY A 103 -0.54 -4.86 -2.87
C GLY A 103 -1.11 -3.91 -3.92
N LYS A 104 -2.17 -4.35 -4.60
CA LYS A 104 -2.65 -3.75 -5.85
C LYS A 104 -3.74 -2.74 -5.58
N VAL A 105 -3.74 -1.66 -6.37
CA VAL A 105 -4.78 -0.62 -6.34
C VAL A 105 -6.16 -1.23 -6.63
N GLY A 106 -7.18 -0.69 -5.97
CA GLY A 106 -8.58 -1.05 -6.12
C GLY A 106 -9.12 -0.88 -7.54
N VAL A 107 -10.29 -1.46 -7.78
CA VAL A 107 -11.04 -1.24 -9.02
C VAL A 107 -11.57 0.19 -9.06
N ASP A 108 -11.55 0.80 -10.25
CA ASP A 108 -12.01 2.18 -10.49
C ASP A 108 -11.29 3.24 -9.63
N GLU A 109 -10.04 2.94 -9.24
CA GLU A 109 -9.12 3.81 -8.51
C GLU A 109 -7.74 3.74 -9.16
N TRP A 110 -6.97 4.82 -9.05
CA TRP A 110 -5.61 4.93 -9.59
C TRP A 110 -4.68 5.50 -8.52
N ALA A 111 -3.45 5.01 -8.50
CA ALA A 111 -2.36 5.56 -7.69
C ALA A 111 -1.13 5.72 -8.59
N VAL A 112 -0.51 6.89 -8.55
CA VAL A 112 0.73 7.21 -9.26
C VAL A 112 1.77 7.74 -8.29
N ILE A 113 3.05 7.50 -8.57
CA ILE A 113 4.16 8.13 -7.83
C ILE A 113 4.58 9.38 -8.58
N VAL A 114 4.65 10.50 -7.87
CA VAL A 114 4.80 11.82 -8.47
C VAL A 114 5.98 12.56 -7.87
N ASP A 115 6.72 13.26 -8.72
CA ASP A 115 7.58 14.36 -8.30
C ASP A 115 6.68 15.57 -7.95
N PRO A 116 6.60 15.96 -6.67
CA PRO A 116 5.68 17.02 -6.24
C PRO A 116 6.03 18.39 -6.82
N ASP A 117 7.29 18.66 -7.16
CA ASP A 117 7.72 19.95 -7.69
C ASP A 117 7.28 20.13 -9.14
N THR A 118 7.31 19.04 -9.92
CA THR A 118 6.95 19.07 -11.35
C THR A 118 5.53 18.58 -11.63
N ALA A 119 4.88 17.92 -10.67
CA ALA A 119 3.62 17.18 -10.84
C ALA A 119 3.69 16.16 -11.98
N SER A 120 4.82 15.45 -12.07
CA SER A 120 5.10 14.45 -13.11
C SER A 120 5.13 13.06 -12.51
N GLU A 121 4.48 12.11 -13.17
CA GLU A 121 4.62 10.70 -12.83
C GLU A 121 6.08 10.24 -12.97
N LEU A 122 6.56 9.52 -11.96
CA LEU A 122 7.89 8.94 -11.90
C LEU A 122 7.89 7.49 -12.40
N PRO A 123 8.96 7.04 -13.09
CA PRO A 123 9.16 5.64 -13.41
C PRO A 123 9.22 4.75 -12.17
N ASP A 124 8.83 3.47 -12.32
CA ASP A 124 8.90 2.47 -11.25
C ASP A 124 10.30 2.35 -10.64
N GLY A 125 10.33 2.05 -9.33
CA GLY A 125 11.56 1.99 -8.54
C GLY A 125 12.08 3.34 -8.05
N GLN A 126 11.43 4.45 -8.43
CA GLN A 126 11.65 5.76 -7.81
C GLN A 126 10.70 5.98 -6.64
N ILE A 127 11.13 6.80 -5.68
CA ILE A 127 10.33 7.18 -4.52
C ILE A 127 9.85 8.61 -4.73
N GLY A 128 8.55 8.82 -4.55
CA GLY A 128 7.90 10.12 -4.66
C GLY A 128 6.63 10.18 -3.83
N GLU A 129 5.82 11.21 -4.06
CA GLU A 129 4.52 11.36 -3.41
C GLU A 129 3.49 10.43 -4.07
N ILE A 130 2.71 9.67 -3.30
CA ILE A 130 1.59 8.93 -3.87
C ILE A 130 0.48 9.94 -4.19
N TRP A 131 0.02 9.97 -5.43
CA TRP A 131 -1.16 10.73 -5.83
C TRP A 131 -2.27 9.76 -6.24
N LEU A 132 -3.46 9.98 -5.70
CA LEU A 132 -4.61 9.11 -5.89
C LEU A 132 -5.66 9.78 -6.78
N HIS A 133 -6.39 8.98 -7.55
CA HIS A 133 -7.57 9.41 -8.29
C HIS A 133 -8.66 8.34 -8.22
N GLY A 134 -9.91 8.73 -8.04
CA GLY A 134 -11.04 7.81 -7.96
C GLY A 134 -12.29 8.47 -7.39
N ASN A 135 -13.46 7.85 -7.61
CA ASN A 135 -14.74 8.34 -7.08
C ASN A 135 -14.90 8.16 -5.56
N ASN A 136 -14.00 7.39 -4.94
CA ASN A 136 -13.89 7.18 -3.50
C ASN A 136 -13.19 8.34 -2.78
N LEU A 137 -12.54 9.26 -3.50
CA LEU A 137 -11.91 10.42 -2.91
C LEU A 137 -12.96 11.38 -2.33
N GLY A 138 -12.63 11.96 -1.18
CA GLY A 138 -13.38 13.06 -0.60
C GLY A 138 -13.41 14.29 -1.52
N ILE A 139 -14.37 15.18 -1.28
CA ILE A 139 -14.50 16.44 -2.06
C ILE A 139 -13.81 17.64 -1.38
N GLY A 140 -13.20 17.43 -0.21
CA GLY A 140 -12.60 18.50 0.59
C GLY A 140 -12.69 18.26 2.09
N TYR A 141 -11.99 19.12 2.83
CA TYR A 141 -12.08 19.23 4.29
C TYR A 141 -13.14 20.26 4.69
N TRP A 142 -13.90 19.94 5.74
CA TRP A 142 -14.95 20.82 6.23
C TRP A 142 -14.41 22.18 6.68
N GLY A 143 -14.95 23.26 6.12
CA GLY A 143 -14.61 24.64 6.49
C GLY A 143 -13.20 25.10 6.06
N LYS A 144 -12.54 24.34 5.20
CA LYS A 144 -11.13 24.53 4.80
C LYS A 144 -10.97 24.51 3.28
N GLU A 145 -11.51 25.52 2.60
CA GLU A 145 -11.55 25.55 1.13
C GLU A 145 -10.15 25.58 0.50
N GLU A 146 -9.22 26.33 1.10
CA GLU A 146 -7.84 26.45 0.58
C GLU A 146 -7.11 25.11 0.68
N GLU A 147 -7.14 24.46 1.85
CA GLU A 147 -6.54 23.14 2.02
C GLU A 147 -7.24 22.08 1.18
N SER A 148 -8.56 22.21 0.97
CA SER A 148 -9.32 21.32 0.09
C SER A 148 -8.87 21.43 -1.36
N ALA A 149 -8.60 22.65 -1.84
CA ALA A 149 -8.08 22.86 -3.19
C ALA A 149 -6.65 22.31 -3.31
N GLN A 150 -5.81 22.49 -2.30
CA GLN A 150 -4.44 21.98 -2.29
C GLN A 150 -4.37 20.45 -2.24
N ILE A 151 -5.28 19.79 -1.53
CA ILE A 151 -5.28 18.32 -1.44
C ILE A 151 -6.10 17.71 -2.59
N PHE A 152 -7.34 18.08 -2.84
CA PHE A 152 -8.22 17.29 -3.71
C PHE A 152 -8.26 17.73 -5.19
N ARG A 153 -7.52 18.78 -5.58
CA ARG A 153 -7.64 19.39 -6.92
C ARG A 153 -6.32 19.45 -7.70
N ASN A 154 -5.38 18.54 -7.43
CA ASN A 154 -4.09 18.52 -8.13
C ASN A 154 -4.22 17.98 -9.57
N ILE A 155 -3.31 18.40 -10.45
CA ILE A 155 -3.30 18.00 -11.86
C ILE A 155 -1.98 17.29 -12.16
N LEU A 156 -2.06 16.03 -12.57
CA LEU A 156 -0.91 15.27 -13.07
C LEU A 156 -0.49 15.84 -14.43
N LYS A 157 0.63 16.56 -14.48
CA LYS A 157 1.07 17.32 -15.67
C LYS A 157 1.71 16.45 -16.74
N SER A 158 2.33 15.34 -16.37
CA SER A 158 2.92 14.39 -17.32
C SER A 158 2.85 12.97 -16.79
N ARG A 159 2.68 12.04 -17.72
CA ARG A 159 2.65 10.59 -17.48
C ARG A 159 3.87 9.92 -18.09
N ILE A 160 4.29 8.80 -17.52
CA ILE A 160 5.33 7.95 -18.14
C ILE A 160 4.74 7.11 -19.29
N SER A 161 5.60 6.44 -20.06
CA SER A 161 5.17 5.36 -20.94
C SER A 161 4.63 4.20 -20.09
N GLU A 162 3.45 3.66 -20.44
CA GLU A 162 2.75 2.64 -19.63
C GLU A 162 2.38 3.18 -18.23
N SER A 163 1.71 4.33 -18.20
CA SER A 163 1.30 5.04 -17.00
C SER A 163 0.38 4.24 -16.07
N HIS A 164 0.58 4.39 -14.76
CA HIS A 164 -0.35 3.86 -13.75
C HIS A 164 -1.65 4.68 -13.65
N ALA A 165 -1.74 5.82 -14.35
CA ALA A 165 -2.97 6.59 -14.55
C ALA A 165 -3.68 6.27 -15.89
N GLU A 166 -3.26 5.22 -16.61
CA GLU A 166 -3.94 4.81 -17.85
C GLU A 166 -5.42 4.50 -17.59
N GLY A 167 -6.31 5.04 -18.43
CA GLY A 167 -7.76 4.94 -18.23
C GLY A 167 -8.36 5.92 -17.20
N ALA A 168 -7.56 6.64 -16.42
CA ALA A 168 -8.08 7.68 -15.52
C ALA A 168 -8.68 8.85 -16.30
N PRO A 169 -9.90 9.32 -15.96
CA PRO A 169 -10.53 10.49 -16.56
C PRO A 169 -9.59 11.70 -16.61
N THR A 170 -9.47 12.33 -17.78
CA THR A 170 -8.58 13.48 -17.99
C THR A 170 -9.19 14.82 -17.57
N THR A 171 -10.47 14.85 -17.24
CA THR A 171 -11.25 16.07 -17.02
C THR A 171 -12.02 16.01 -15.69
N ASP A 172 -11.65 16.92 -14.79
CA ASP A 172 -12.45 17.51 -13.71
C ASP A 172 -12.45 16.92 -12.29
N CYS A 173 -11.74 15.83 -11.99
CA CYS A 173 -11.48 15.41 -10.61
C CYS A 173 -9.97 15.31 -10.36
N GLY A 174 -9.43 16.20 -9.53
CA GLY A 174 -7.99 16.27 -9.28
C GLY A 174 -7.45 15.05 -8.55
N TYR A 175 -6.13 14.94 -8.52
CA TYR A 175 -5.44 13.94 -7.71
C TYR A 175 -5.36 14.42 -6.25
N ALA A 176 -5.50 13.48 -5.31
CA ALA A 176 -5.21 13.72 -3.90
C ALA A 176 -3.81 13.23 -3.54
N PRO A 177 -2.90 14.10 -3.07
CA PRO A 177 -1.62 13.68 -2.57
C PRO A 177 -1.84 12.93 -1.26
N ALA A 178 -1.04 11.89 -1.09
CA ALA A 178 -1.01 11.04 0.06
C ALA A 178 0.45 10.90 0.53
N THR A 179 0.74 9.92 1.39
CA THR A 179 2.09 9.70 1.88
C THR A 179 3.07 9.33 0.77
N THR A 180 4.37 9.52 0.98
CA THR A 180 5.40 9.10 0.01
C THR A 180 5.59 7.59 -0.03
N ALA A 181 5.68 7.00 -1.22
CA ALA A 181 6.03 5.59 -1.43
C ALA A 181 6.64 5.39 -2.84
N PRO A 182 7.29 4.26 -3.10
CA PRO A 182 7.60 3.80 -4.46
C PRO A 182 6.42 3.05 -5.10
N THR A 183 6.45 2.87 -6.42
CA THR A 183 5.65 1.86 -7.13
C THR A 183 6.53 0.78 -7.72
N SER A 184 5.97 -0.43 -7.79
CA SER A 184 6.50 -1.54 -8.57
C SER A 184 5.81 -1.66 -9.93
N ARG A 185 6.41 -2.43 -10.85
CA ARG A 185 5.88 -2.68 -12.20
C ARG A 185 4.47 -3.26 -12.26
N ASP A 186 4.02 -3.89 -11.18
CA ASP A 186 2.71 -4.55 -11.11
C ASP A 186 1.67 -3.71 -10.35
N THR A 187 1.76 -2.37 -10.47
CA THR A 187 0.90 -1.37 -9.80
C THR A 187 0.84 -1.49 -8.28
N SER A 188 1.78 -2.25 -7.68
CA SER A 188 1.79 -2.48 -6.24
C SER A 188 2.53 -1.36 -5.54
N ILE A 189 1.88 -0.83 -4.50
CA ILE A 189 2.41 0.17 -3.56
C ILE A 189 3.22 -0.54 -2.47
#